data_AF-X1KWW3-F1
#
_entry.id   AF-X1KWW3-F1
#
_cell.length_a   1.000
_cell.length_b   1.000
_cell.length_c   1.000
_cell.angle_alpha   90.00
_cell.angle_beta   90.00
_cell.angle_gamma   90.00
#
_symmetry.space_group_name_H-M   'P 1'
#
loop_
_entity.id
_entity.type
_entity.pdbx_description
1 polymer ?
#
loop_
_entity_poly.entity_id
_entity_poly.type
_entity_poly.pdbx_seq_one_letter_code
_entity_poly.pdbx_strand_id
1 'polypeptide(L)'
;ILGWALSAYFISGMGVVLEFSTPELRPTYVALANTVKAPFVSLSPLLGGFLADRIGFPFVFSITIFILLGGILYLALFVREPRHLPAHLPGRYVAKKRL
;
A
#
# COMPACT_ATOMS: atom_id res chain seq x y z
N ILE A 1 -4.39 -16.79 -12.65
CA ILE A 1 -4.46 -16.36 -11.22
C ILE A 1 -3.40 -15.30 -10.91
N LEU A 2 -2.10 -15.59 -11.04
CA LEU A 2 -1.03 -14.62 -10.70
C LEU A 2 -1.13 -13.30 -11.48
N GLY A 3 -1.34 -13.35 -12.79
CA GLY A 3 -1.48 -12.13 -13.62
C GLY A 3 -2.69 -11.26 -13.26
N TRP A 4 -3.81 -11.88 -12.88
CA TRP A 4 -5.00 -11.15 -12.41
C TRP A 4 -4.73 -10.47 -11.07
N ALA A 5 -4.11 -11.19 -10.13
CA ALA A 5 -3.74 -10.64 -8.83
C ALA A 5 -2.78 -9.45 -8.97
N LEU A 6 -1.77 -9.59 -9.83
CA LEU A 6 -0.80 -8.53 -10.08
C LEU A 6 -1.45 -7.29 -10.72
N SER A 7 -2.33 -7.50 -11.69
CA SER A 7 -3.07 -6.41 -12.35
C SER A 7 -3.99 -5.68 -11.37
N ALA A 8 -4.75 -6.42 -10.57
CA ALA A 8 -5.60 -5.85 -9.52
C ALA A 8 -4.78 -5.05 -8.50
N TYR A 9 -3.62 -5.58 -8.08
CA TYR A 9 -2.70 -4.89 -7.17
C TYR A 9 -2.19 -3.57 -7.74
N PHE A 10 -1.77 -3.52 -9.01
CA PHE A 10 -1.28 -2.28 -9.63
C PHE A 10 -2.39 -1.24 -9.80
N ILE A 11 -3.56 -1.65 -10.33
CA ILE A 11 -4.68 -0.73 -10.58
C ILE A 11 -5.20 -0.16 -9.26
N SER A 12 -5.48 -1.03 -8.28
CA SER A 12 -5.99 -0.60 -6.97
C SER A 12 -4.94 0.17 -6.17
N GLY A 13 -3.70 -0.33 -6.12
CA GLY A 13 -2.64 0.23 -5.29
C GLY A 13 -2.22 1.64 -5.71
N MET A 14 -2.23 1.96 -7.00
CA MET A 14 -1.96 3.33 -7.47
C MET A 14 -3.14 4.27 -7.20
N GLY A 15 -4.38 3.81 -7.39
CA GLY A 15 -5.57 4.63 -7.16
C GLY A 15 -5.76 5.02 -5.69
N VAL A 16 -5.62 4.07 -4.78
CA VAL A 16 -5.86 4.28 -3.34
C VAL A 16 -4.94 5.36 -2.76
N VAL A 17 -3.65 5.37 -3.13
CA VAL A 17 -2.70 6.39 -2.62
C VAL A 17 -3.11 7.80 -3.08
N LEU A 18 -3.65 7.94 -4.29
CA LEU A 18 -4.07 9.22 -4.83
C LEU A 18 -5.32 9.76 -4.15
N GLU A 19 -6.25 8.88 -3.74
CA GLU A 19 -7.45 9.25 -2.99
C GLU A 19 -7.14 9.92 -1.64
N PHE A 20 -6.00 9.59 -1.03
CA PHE A 20 -5.53 10.21 0.22
C PHE A 20 -4.70 11.48 0.01
N SER A 21 -4.44 11.89 -1.24
CA SER A 21 -3.54 13.02 -1.55
C SER A 21 -4.28 14.20 -2.19
N THR A 22 -3.80 15.42 -1.95
CA THR A 22 -4.25 16.58 -2.75
C THR A 22 -3.56 16.58 -4.12
N PRO A 23 -4.16 17.16 -5.17
CA PRO A 23 -3.60 17.14 -6.52
C PRO A 23 -2.14 17.58 -6.62
N GLU A 24 -1.74 18.57 -5.82
CA GLU A 24 -0.38 19.13 -5.81
C GLU A 24 0.64 18.22 -5.14
N LEU A 25 0.21 17.36 -4.20
CA LEU A 25 1.07 16.49 -3.39
C LEU A 25 1.10 15.03 -3.86
N ARG A 26 0.35 14.68 -4.92
CA ARG A 26 0.33 13.34 -5.52
C ARG A 26 1.73 12.75 -5.76
N PRO A 27 2.70 13.47 -6.37
CA PRO A 27 4.04 12.94 -6.59
C PRO A 27 4.76 12.59 -5.28
N THR A 28 4.59 13.41 -4.24
CA THR A 28 5.19 13.19 -2.91
C THR A 28 4.59 11.97 -2.23
N TYR A 29 3.26 11.80 -2.29
CA TYR A 29 2.58 10.63 -1.72
C TYR A 29 2.99 9.33 -2.42
N VAL A 30 3.09 9.33 -3.75
CA VAL A 30 3.57 8.18 -4.52
C VAL A 30 5.02 7.84 -4.18
N ALA A 31 5.89 8.85 -4.10
CA ALA A 31 7.29 8.66 -3.72
C ALA A 31 7.40 8.05 -2.31
N LEU A 32 6.69 8.63 -1.33
CA LEU A 32 6.68 8.13 0.05
C LEU A 32 6.17 6.70 0.14
N ALA A 33 5.06 6.38 -0.53
CA ALA A 33 4.51 5.02 -0.55
C ALA A 33 5.54 4.01 -1.07
N ASN A 34 6.27 4.36 -2.13
CA ASN A 34 7.31 3.48 -2.67
C ASN A 34 8.54 3.39 -1.76
N THR A 35 8.98 4.49 -1.15
CA THR A 35 10.11 4.48 -0.19
C THR A 35 9.81 3.61 1.03
N VAL A 36 8.60 3.70 1.58
CA VAL A 36 8.18 2.86 2.72
C VAL A 36 8.14 1.39 2.31
N LYS A 37 7.64 1.07 1.10
CA LYS A 37 7.57 -0.32 0.61
C LYS A 37 8.95 -0.91 0.27
N ALA A 38 9.89 -0.09 -0.20
CA ALA A 38 11.18 -0.53 -0.73
C ALA A 38 11.93 -1.54 0.17
N PRO A 39 12.19 -1.27 1.47
CA PRO A 39 12.92 -2.20 2.32
C PRO A 39 12.20 -3.56 2.46
N PHE A 40 10.87 -3.57 2.56
CA PHE A 40 10.11 -4.81 2.71
C PHE A 40 10.14 -5.66 1.43
N VAL A 41 10.01 -5.02 0.27
CA VAL A 41 10.10 -5.71 -1.03
C VAL A 41 11.51 -6.25 -1.26
N SER A 42 12.54 -5.49 -0.88
CA SER A 42 13.93 -5.93 -1.02
C SER A 42 14.31 -7.07 -0.07
N LEU A 43 13.77 -7.07 1.16
CA LEU A 43 14.08 -8.09 2.17
C LEU A 43 13.24 -9.36 2.02
N SER A 44 12.07 -9.29 1.35
CA SER A 44 11.16 -10.44 1.27
C SER A 44 11.76 -11.69 0.62
N PRO A 45 12.58 -11.64 -0.46
CA PRO A 45 13.15 -12.85 -1.04
C PRO A 45 14.22 -13.47 -0.14
N LEU A 46 14.98 -12.65 0.59
CA LEU A 46 16.01 -13.12 1.52
C LEU A 46 15.36 -13.87 2.69
N LEU A 47 14.33 -13.28 3.30
CA LEU A 47 13.60 -13.91 4.40
C LEU A 47 12.83 -15.14 3.93
N GLY A 48 12.13 -15.05 2.80
CA GLY A 48 11.36 -16.14 2.23
C GLY A 48 12.24 -17.32 1.81
N GLY A 49 13.36 -17.05 1.15
CA GLY A 49 14.34 -18.07 0.76
C GLY A 49 14.98 -18.75 1.97
N PHE A 50 15.40 -17.97 2.97
CA PHE A 50 15.96 -18.52 4.21
C PHE A 50 14.96 -19.41 4.96
N LEU A 51 13.69 -18.98 5.08
CA LEU A 51 12.64 -19.78 5.71
C LEU A 51 12.31 -21.04 4.91
N ALA A 52 12.28 -20.94 3.58
CA ALA A 52 12.02 -22.08 2.70
C ALA A 52 13.12 -23.14 2.80
N ASP A 53 14.38 -22.73 2.85
CA ASP A 53 15.54 -23.63 2.98
C ASP A 53 15.54 -24.38 4.31
N ARG A 54 15.19 -23.70 5.42
CA ARG A 54 15.24 -24.29 6.77
C ARG A 54 14.02 -25.11 7.15
N ILE A 55 12.82 -24.69 6.72
CA ILE A 55 11.54 -25.17 7.27
C ILE A 55 10.58 -25.63 6.16
N GLY A 56 10.94 -25.40 4.89
CA GLY A 56 10.16 -25.82 3.72
C GLY A 56 9.10 -24.81 3.26
N PHE A 57 8.68 -24.96 2.01
CA PHE A 57 7.67 -24.11 1.37
C PHE A 57 6.29 -24.09 2.05
N PRO A 58 5.75 -25.22 2.58
CA PRO A 58 4.43 -25.19 3.22
C PRO A 58 4.33 -24.21 4.39
N PHE A 59 5.42 -24.09 5.17
CA PHE A 59 5.50 -23.15 6.28
C PHE A 59 5.53 -21.69 5.79
N VAL A 60 6.35 -21.39 4.78
CA VAL A 60 6.43 -20.05 4.17
C VAL A 60 5.09 -19.59 3.61
N PHE A 61 4.39 -20.48 2.90
CA PHE A 61 3.06 -20.16 2.36
C PHE A 61 2.02 -19.96 3.47
N SER A 62 2.05 -20.77 4.53
CA SER A 62 1.15 -20.61 5.67
C SER A 62 1.35 -19.26 6.36
N ILE A 63 2.59 -18.87 6.65
CA ILE A 63 2.92 -17.53 7.18
C ILE A 63 2.41 -16.42 6.25
N THR A 64 2.66 -16.56 4.94
CA THR A 64 2.23 -15.57 3.95
C THR A 64 0.72 -15.37 3.97
N ILE A 65 -0.05 -16.45 4.10
CA ILE A 65 -1.52 -16.39 4.23
C ILE A 65 -1.92 -15.59 5.48
N PHE A 66 -1.34 -15.89 6.64
CA PHE A 66 -1.67 -15.16 7.88
C PHE A 66 -1.29 -13.67 7.81
N ILE A 67 -0.14 -13.33 7.21
CA ILE A 67 0.26 -11.93 7.00
C ILE A 67 -0.74 -11.20 6.09
N LEU A 68 -1.15 -11.83 4.98
CA LEU A 68 -2.13 -11.24 4.06
C LEU A 68 -3.51 -11.07 4.71
N LEU A 69 -3.98 -12.07 5.46
CA LEU A 69 -5.22 -11.97 6.23
C LEU A 69 -5.16 -10.87 7.28
N GLY A 70 -4.03 -10.76 7.99
CA GLY A 70 -3.79 -9.67 8.93
C GLY A 70 -3.81 -8.30 8.25
N GLY A 71 -3.23 -8.18 7.05
CA GLY A 71 -3.29 -6.96 6.24
C GLY A 71 -4.71 -6.60 5.82
N ILE A 72 -5.50 -7.58 5.38
CA ILE A 72 -6.92 -7.37 5.04
C ILE A 72 -7.69 -6.89 6.28
N LEU A 73 -7.50 -7.53 7.43
CA LEU A 73 -8.15 -7.15 8.68
C LEU A 73 -7.73 -5.74 9.12
N TYR A 74 -6.45 -5.41 8.99
CA TYR A 74 -5.93 -4.08 9.29
C TYR A 74 -6.59 -3.01 8.42
N LEU A 75 -6.66 -3.24 7.10
CA LEU A 75 -7.33 -2.32 6.18
C LEU A 75 -8.83 -2.19 6.53
N ALA A 76 -9.52 -3.30 6.78
CA ALA A 76 -10.96 -3.29 7.05
C ALA A 76 -11.34 -2.58 8.36
N LEU A 77 -10.49 -2.68 9.40
CA LEU A 77 -10.82 -2.14 10.72
C LEU A 77 -10.22 -0.76 11.00
N PHE A 78 -9.04 -0.45 10.47
CA PHE A 78 -8.29 0.74 10.84
C PHE A 78 -8.22 1.81 9.75
N VAL A 79 -8.41 1.44 8.48
CA VAL A 79 -8.37 2.42 7.38
C VAL A 79 -9.77 3.00 7.18
N ARG A 80 -9.87 4.32 7.36
CA ARG A 80 -11.07 5.08 7.02
C ARG A 80 -11.13 5.29 5.52
N GLU A 81 -12.24 4.93 4.92
CA GLU A 81 -12.45 5.10 3.49
C GLU A 81 -12.46 6.60 3.09
N PRO A 82 -11.53 7.05 2.23
CA PRO A 82 -11.42 8.45 1.88
C PRO A 82 -12.57 8.95 1.00
N ARG A 83 -13.27 8.03 0.32
CA ARG A 83 -14.41 8.33 -0.57
C ARG A 83 -15.67 8.79 0.19
N HIS A 84 -15.75 8.47 1.48
CA HIS A 84 -16.85 8.91 2.35
C HIS A 84 -16.50 10.19 3.13
N LEU A 85 -15.27 10.70 2.99
CA LEU A 85 -14.90 11.99 3.55
C LEU A 85 -15.40 13.11 2.61
N PRO A 86 -15.92 14.22 3.15
CA PRO A 86 -16.36 15.34 2.33
C PRO A 86 -15.22 15.80 1.42
N ALA A 87 -15.54 16.02 0.14
CA ALA A 87 -14.58 16.45 -0.87
C ALA A 87 -13.73 17.61 -0.32
N HIS A 88 -12.41 17.45 -0.37
CA HIS A 88 -11.47 18.48 0.04
C HIS A 88 -11.71 19.71 -0.84
N LEU A 89 -12.37 20.73 -0.28
CA LEU A 89 -12.75 21.96 -0.98
C LEU A 89 -11.52 22.58 -1.67
N PRO A 90 -11.52 22.69 -3.01
CA PRO A 90 -10.44 23.28 -3.77
C PRO A 90 -10.47 24.80 -3.56
N GLY A 91 -9.72 25.31 -2.59
CA GLY A 91 -9.65 26.76 -2.40
C GLY A 91 -8.79 27.29 -1.25
N ARG A 92 -8.50 26.51 -0.21
CA ARG A 92 -7.77 27.05 0.96
C ARG A 92 -6.24 27.02 0.86
N TYR A 93 -5.65 26.29 -0.10
CA TYR A 93 -4.20 26.17 -0.21
C TYR A 93 -3.54 27.28 -1.05
N VAL A 94 -4.26 27.90 -2.01
CA VAL A 94 -3.73 28.99 -2.83
C VAL A 94 -3.61 30.29 -2.04
N ALA A 95 -4.47 30.51 -1.05
CA ALA A 95 -4.48 31.74 -0.24
C ALA A 95 -3.24 31.91 0.65
N LYS A 96 -2.53 30.81 0.99
CA LYS A 96 -1.37 30.88 1.90
C LYS A 96 -0.02 31.06 1.19
N LYS A 97 0.02 31.01 -0.14
CA LYS A 97 1.25 31.24 -0.93
C LYS A 97 1.33 32.66 -1.53
N ARG A 98 0.37 33.54 -1.19
CA ARG A 98 0.27 34.92 -1.67
C ARG A 98 0.32 35.98 -0.55
N LEU A 99 0.71 35.60 0.66
CA LEU A 99 1.01 36.54 1.76
C LEU A 99 2.49 36.47 2.08
#